data_AF-A0A8T3SI27-F1
#
_entry.id   AF-A0A8T3SI27-F1
#
_cell.length_a   1.000
_cell.length_b   1.000
_cell.length_c   1.000
_cell.angle_alpha   90.00
_cell.angle_beta   90.00
_cell.angle_gamma   90.00
#
_symmetry.space_group_name_H-M   'P 1'
#
loop_
_entity.id
_entity.type
_entity.pdbx_description
1 polymer ?
#
loop_
_entity_poly.entity_id
_entity_poly.type
_entity_poly.pdbx_seq_one_letter_code
_entity_poly.pdbx_strand_id
1 'polypeptide(L)'
;MDSEHSLSQLLAAHPTTYPLSQRRGLYLLFFTELRERFGLYTLQALIILYMTKQLQLQEHDANLLYAAFSALLYLTPTLGGYIADKYIGFERAITLGGLLFIAGYSCCFFAHQTIFSWA
;
A
#
# COMPACT_ATOMS: atom_id res chain seq x y z
N MET A 1 -24.45 44.44 16.81
CA MET A 1 -23.83 45.09 15.63
C MET A 1 -22.31 44.84 15.58
N ASP A 2 -21.77 44.02 16.50
CA ASP A 2 -20.33 43.81 16.68
C ASP A 2 -19.82 42.44 16.17
N SER A 3 -20.73 41.53 15.81
CA SER A 3 -20.40 40.19 15.29
C SER A 3 -20.01 40.22 13.81
N GLU A 4 -20.61 41.09 12.99
CA GLU A 4 -20.29 41.20 11.55
C GLU A 4 -18.94 41.88 11.29
N HIS A 5 -18.56 42.82 12.16
CA HIS A 5 -17.24 43.45 12.12
C HIS A 5 -16.12 42.48 12.52
N SER A 6 -16.41 41.52 13.40
CA SER A 6 -15.48 40.46 13.79
C SER A 6 -15.30 39.41 12.68
N LEU A 7 -16.37 39.04 11.97
CA LEU A 7 -16.29 38.08 10.85
C LEU A 7 -15.56 38.64 9.62
N SER A 8 -15.72 39.93 9.33
CA SER A 8 -14.99 40.59 8.24
C SER A 8 -13.47 40.68 8.51
N GLN A 9 -13.05 40.80 9.77
CA GLN A 9 -11.64 40.71 10.16
C GLN A 9 -11.08 39.28 10.09
N LEU A 10 -11.87 38.26 10.45
CA LEU A 10 -11.47 36.86 10.33
C LEU A 10 -11.36 36.39 8.87
N LEU A 11 -12.26 36.85 7.99
CA LEU A 11 -12.21 36.58 6.55
C LEU A 11 -11.07 37.32 5.85
N ALA A 12 -10.69 38.52 6.33
CA ALA A 12 -9.54 39.27 5.82
C ALA A 12 -8.19 38.71 6.29
N ALA A 13 -8.16 37.98 7.42
CA ALA A 13 -6.96 37.37 7.97
C ALA A 13 -6.58 36.01 7.33
N HIS A 14 -7.50 35.37 6.59
CA HIS A 14 -7.20 34.12 5.89
C HIS A 14 -6.62 34.42 4.50
N PRO A 15 -5.32 34.17 4.24
CA PRO A 15 -4.78 34.30 2.89
C PRO A 15 -5.52 33.34 1.96
N THR A 16 -6.29 33.87 1.02
CA THR A 16 -7.08 33.09 0.02
C THR A 16 -6.20 32.47 -1.06
N THR A 17 -4.88 32.64 -0.95
CA THR A 17 -3.87 32.12 -1.87
C THR A 17 -2.96 31.15 -1.13
N TYR A 18 -3.23 29.86 -1.29
CA TYR A 18 -2.30 28.80 -0.90
C TYR A 18 -1.01 28.94 -1.74
N PRO A 19 0.18 28.89 -1.12
CA PRO A 19 1.44 29.01 -1.85
C PRO A 19 1.59 27.90 -2.90
N LEU A 20 2.21 28.21 -4.04
CA LEU A 20 2.40 27.27 -5.16
C LEU A 20 3.08 25.94 -4.76
N SER A 21 3.89 25.94 -3.70
CA SER A 21 4.50 24.73 -3.12
C SER A 21 3.46 23.73 -2.59
N GLN A 22 2.36 24.23 -2.01
CA GLN A 22 1.27 23.40 -1.50
C GLN A 22 0.50 22.70 -2.62
N ARG A 23 0.36 23.33 -3.80
CA ARG A 23 -0.24 22.69 -4.98
C ARG A 23 0.57 21.48 -5.47
N ARG A 24 1.90 21.54 -5.43
CA ARG A 24 2.77 20.44 -5.89
C ARG A 24 2.72 19.22 -4.95
N GLY A 25 2.71 19.46 -3.64
CA GLY A 25 2.53 18.39 -2.65
C GLY A 25 1.18 17.69 -2.79
N LEU A 26 0.12 18.45 -3.09
CA LEU A 26 -1.21 17.90 -3.29
C LEU A 26 -1.30 17.00 -4.54
N TYR A 27 -0.65 17.36 -5.64
CA TYR A 27 -0.57 16.45 -6.81
C TYR A 27 0.15 15.15 -6.47
N LEU A 28 1.28 15.22 -5.75
CA LEU A 28 2.00 14.01 -5.31
C LEU A 28 1.12 13.14 -4.42
N LEU A 29 0.49 13.70 -3.39
CA LEU A 29 -0.46 12.98 -2.53
C LEU A 29 -1.61 12.38 -3.32
N PHE A 30 -2.21 13.15 -4.24
CA PHE A 30 -3.30 12.66 -5.08
C PHE A 30 -2.88 11.47 -5.94
N PHE A 31 -1.74 11.54 -6.63
CA PHE A 31 -1.26 10.43 -7.45
C PHE A 31 -0.83 9.22 -6.60
N THR A 32 -0.28 9.46 -5.41
CA THR A 32 0.12 8.40 -4.48
C THR A 32 -1.10 7.66 -3.94
N GLU A 33 -2.13 8.39 -3.51
CA GLU A 33 -3.44 7.86 -3.11
C GLU A 33 -4.13 7.12 -4.27
N LEU A 34 -4.13 7.71 -5.46
CA LEU A 34 -4.77 7.09 -6.63
C LEU A 34 -4.08 5.78 -7.00
N ARG A 35 -2.74 5.73 -6.96
CA ARG A 35 -1.98 4.50 -7.19
C ARG A 35 -2.27 3.44 -6.13
N GLU A 36 -2.33 3.84 -4.87
CA GLU A 36 -2.58 2.93 -3.74
C GLU A 36 -3.99 2.31 -3.85
N ARG A 37 -5.01 3.15 -4.02
CA ARG A 37 -6.40 2.71 -4.21
C ARG A 37 -6.59 1.87 -5.47
N PHE A 38 -5.99 2.29 -6.58
CA PHE A 38 -6.06 1.54 -7.84
C PHE A 38 -5.44 0.15 -7.70
N GLY A 39 -4.25 0.06 -7.09
CA GLY A 39 -3.57 -1.21 -6.85
C GLY A 39 -4.37 -2.14 -5.93
N LEU A 40 -4.91 -1.62 -4.83
CA LEU A 40 -5.70 -2.40 -3.88
C LEU A 40 -7.00 -2.95 -4.50
N TYR A 41 -7.79 -2.11 -5.17
CA TYR A 41 -9.03 -2.57 -5.78
C TYR A 41 -8.79 -3.51 -6.96
N THR A 42 -7.74 -3.26 -7.75
CA THR A 42 -7.38 -4.15 -8.88
C THR A 42 -6.93 -5.51 -8.36
N LEU A 43 -6.08 -5.55 -7.33
CA LEU A 43 -5.62 -6.80 -6.72
C LEU A 43 -6.79 -7.61 -6.17
N GLN A 44 -7.69 -6.95 -5.43
CA GLN A 44 -8.89 -7.58 -4.86
C GLN A 44 -9.78 -8.20 -5.96
N ALA A 45 -9.96 -7.53 -7.10
CA ALA A 45 -10.73 -8.07 -8.20
C ALA A 45 -10.01 -9.20 -8.95
N LEU A 46 -8.72 -9.00 -9.27
CA LEU A 46 -7.95 -9.95 -10.06
C LEU A 46 -7.66 -11.26 -9.31
N ILE A 47 -7.44 -11.22 -8.00
CA ILE A 47 -7.09 -12.42 -7.23
C ILE A 47 -8.26 -13.41 -7.22
N ILE A 48 -9.49 -12.94 -6.97
CA ILE A 48 -10.70 -13.78 -6.98
C ILE A 48 -10.96 -14.29 -8.41
N LEU A 49 -10.86 -13.40 -9.41
CA LEU A 49 -11.04 -13.78 -10.81
C LEU A 49 -10.05 -14.87 -11.23
N TYR A 50 -8.79 -14.75 -10.82
CA TYR A 50 -7.73 -15.72 -11.13
C TYR A 50 -7.98 -17.06 -10.45
N MET A 51 -8.37 -17.06 -9.17
CA MET A 51 -8.69 -18.29 -8.43
C MET A 51 -9.86 -19.05 -9.06
N THR A 52 -10.92 -18.34 -9.45
CA THR A 52 -12.09 -18.98 -10.06
C THR A 52 -11.85 -19.40 -11.51
N LYS A 53 -11.09 -18.62 -12.31
CA LYS A 53 -10.90 -18.89 -13.74
C LYS A 53 -9.73 -19.81 -14.06
N GLN A 54 -8.57 -19.58 -13.44
CA GLN A 54 -7.34 -20.32 -13.77
C GLN A 54 -7.16 -21.55 -12.88
N LEU A 55 -7.44 -21.41 -11.57
CA LEU A 55 -7.30 -22.51 -10.62
C LEU A 55 -8.58 -23.36 -10.51
N GLN A 56 -9.68 -22.92 -11.12
CA GLN A 56 -10.99 -23.59 -11.08
C GLN A 56 -11.47 -23.91 -9.66
N LEU A 57 -11.13 -23.04 -8.70
CA LEU A 57 -11.59 -23.18 -7.31
C LEU A 57 -13.09 -22.87 -7.21
N GLN A 58 -13.76 -23.55 -6.28
CA GLN A 58 -15.12 -23.18 -5.91
C GLN A 58 -15.13 -21.77 -5.30
N GLU A 59 -16.22 -21.03 -5.52
CA GLU A 59 -16.36 -19.65 -5.03
C GLU A 59 -16.17 -19.56 -3.51
N HIS A 60 -16.61 -20.58 -2.77
CA HIS A 60 -16.43 -20.64 -1.32
C HIS A 60 -14.95 -20.65 -0.91
N ASP A 61 -14.16 -21.52 -1.53
CA ASP A 61 -12.72 -21.67 -1.23
C ASP A 61 -11.93 -20.45 -1.68
N ALA A 62 -12.26 -19.88 -2.84
CA ALA A 62 -11.63 -18.66 -3.35
C ALA A 62 -11.87 -17.47 -2.41
N ASN A 63 -13.08 -17.32 -1.88
CA ASN A 63 -13.41 -16.28 -0.92
C ASN A 63 -12.71 -16.48 0.43
N LEU A 64 -12.59 -17.73 0.90
CA LEU A 64 -11.86 -18.05 2.13
C LEU A 64 -10.38 -17.68 2.00
N LEU A 65 -9.75 -18.04 0.86
CA LEU A 65 -8.35 -17.73 0.61
C LEU A 65 -8.13 -16.22 0.44
N TYR A 66 -9.05 -15.52 -0.23
CA TYR A 66 -9.04 -14.05 -0.33
C TYR A 66 -9.12 -13.38 1.05
N ALA A 67 -9.99 -13.86 1.95
CA ALA A 67 -10.13 -13.32 3.30
C ALA A 67 -8.86 -13.53 4.14
N ALA A 68 -8.27 -14.73 4.06
CA ALA A 68 -7.01 -15.05 4.71
C ALA A 68 -5.85 -14.18 4.19
N PHE A 69 -5.76 -14.02 2.86
CA PHE A 69 -4.77 -13.16 2.22
C PHE A 69 -4.91 -11.70 2.66
N SER A 70 -6.14 -11.17 2.66
CA SER A 70 -6.42 -9.80 3.08
C SER A 70 -6.05 -9.57 4.55
N ALA A 71 -6.36 -10.52 5.44
CA ALA A 71 -5.99 -10.43 6.84
C ALA A 71 -4.46 -10.34 7.04
N LEU A 72 -3.69 -11.17 6.31
CA LEU A 72 -2.24 -11.12 6.34
C LEU A 72 -1.68 -9.80 5.79
N LEU A 73 -2.30 -9.27 4.73
CA LEU A 73 -1.87 -8.02 4.10
C LEU A 73 -2.03 -6.82 5.04
N TYR A 74 -3.07 -6.80 5.88
CA TYR A 74 -3.24 -5.80 6.93
C TYR A 74 -2.35 -6.06 8.17
N LEU A 75 -2.12 -7.33 8.51
CA LEU A 75 -1.33 -7.71 9.67
C LEU A 75 0.17 -7.44 9.48
N THR A 76 0.71 -7.75 8.30
CA THR A 76 2.14 -7.68 7.98
C THR A 76 2.77 -6.29 8.24
N PRO A 77 2.22 -5.17 7.71
CA PRO A 77 2.80 -3.85 7.97
C PRO A 77 2.62 -3.42 9.43
N THR A 78 1.51 -3.77 10.07
CA THR A 78 1.27 -3.48 11.49
C THR A 78 2.29 -4.18 12.39
N LEU A 79 2.52 -5.47 12.13
CA LEU A 79 3.50 -6.27 12.86
C LEU A 79 4.93 -5.80 12.58
N GLY A 80 5.24 -5.51 11.31
CA GLY A 80 6.54 -4.99 10.89
C GLY A 80 6.87 -3.65 11.54
N GLY A 81 5.90 -2.72 11.60
CA GLY A 81 6.04 -1.44 12.29
C GLY A 81 6.29 -1.61 13.79
N TYR A 82 5.52 -2.48 14.46
CA TYR A 82 5.73 -2.76 15.88
C TYR A 82 7.13 -3.30 16.18
N ILE A 83 7.65 -4.20 15.34
CA ILE A 83 8.99 -4.76 15.49
C ILE A 83 10.06 -3.69 15.20
N ALA A 84 9.84 -2.86 14.18
CA ALA A 84 10.75 -1.78 13.82
C ALA A 84 10.87 -0.76 14.95
N ASP A 85 9.76 -0.38 15.57
CA ASP A 85 9.72 0.64 16.63
C ASP A 85 10.36 0.15 17.94
N LYS A 86 10.19 -1.14 18.28
CA LYS A 86 10.61 -1.66 19.59
C LYS A 86 12.01 -2.25 19.61
N TYR A 87 12.48 -2.86 18.53
CA TYR A 87 13.70 -3.70 18.57
C TYR A 87 14.81 -3.23 17.64
N ILE A 88 14.48 -2.76 16.43
CA ILE A 88 15.46 -2.70 15.32
C ILE A 88 15.76 -1.26 14.89
N GLY A 89 14.80 -0.34 15.00
CA GLY A 89 14.86 0.99 14.41
C GLY A 89 14.47 0.98 12.93
N PHE A 90 13.84 2.08 12.50
CA PHE A 90 13.18 2.18 11.18
C PHE A 90 14.15 1.96 10.00
N GLU A 91 15.35 2.54 10.05
CA GLU A 91 16.34 2.42 8.97
C GLU A 91 16.77 0.96 8.75
N ARG A 92 17.06 0.24 9.83
CA ARG A 92 17.51 -1.16 9.77
C ARG A 92 16.36 -2.09 9.35
N ALA A 93 15.13 -1.79 9.74
CA ALA A 93 13.95 -2.55 9.31
C ALA A 93 13.76 -2.46 7.78
N ILE A 94 13.95 -1.27 7.19
CA ILE A 94 13.90 -1.09 5.72
C ILE A 94 14.99 -1.91 5.03
N THR A 95 16.23 -1.86 5.52
CA THR A 95 17.34 -2.62 4.93
C THR A 95 17.11 -4.13 5.02
N LEU A 96 16.61 -4.63 6.16
CA LEU A 96 16.28 -6.05 6.33
C LEU A 96 15.14 -6.49 5.40
N GLY A 97 14.09 -5.68 5.25
CA GLY A 97 13.01 -5.95 4.29
C GLY A 97 13.52 -6.02 2.85
N GLY A 98 14.43 -5.11 2.46
CA GLY A 98 15.08 -5.14 1.15
C GLY A 98 15.93 -6.39 0.93
N LEU A 99 16.73 -6.78 1.93
CA LEU A 99 17.52 -8.02 1.89
C LEU A 99 16.64 -9.27 1.76
N LEU A 100 15.54 -9.32 2.51
CA LEU A 100 14.57 -10.40 2.44
C LEU A 100 13.92 -10.50 1.04
N PHE A 101 13.58 -9.35 0.44
CA PHE A 101 13.06 -9.32 -0.92
C PHE A 101 14.08 -9.87 -1.93
N ILE A 102 15.32 -9.40 -1.88
CA ILE A 102 16.39 -9.89 -2.78
C ILE A 102 16.55 -11.40 -2.63
N ALA A 103 16.62 -11.90 -1.40
CA ALA A 103 16.74 -13.33 -1.14
C ALA A 103 15.55 -14.14 -1.71
N GLY A 104 14.32 -13.67 -1.53
CA GLY A 104 13.12 -14.31 -2.07
C GLY A 104 13.12 -14.37 -3.61
N TYR A 105 13.43 -13.26 -4.27
CA TYR A 105 13.51 -13.22 -5.73
C TYR A 105 14.65 -14.07 -6.27
N SER A 106 15.81 -14.08 -5.62
CA SER A 106 16.92 -14.97 -5.99
C SER A 106 16.52 -16.44 -5.86
N CYS A 107 15.84 -16.82 -4.79
CA CYS A 107 15.34 -18.19 -4.61
C CYS A 107 14.40 -18.62 -5.74
N CYS A 108 13.41 -17.78 -6.08
CA CYS A 108 12.51 -18.05 -7.20
C CYS A 108 13.25 -18.15 -8.54
N PHE A 109 14.24 -17.29 -8.78
CA PHE A 109 15.06 -17.33 -9.99
C PHE A 109 15.83 -18.65 -10.12
N PHE A 110 16.48 -19.09 -9.04
CA PHE A 110 17.18 -20.38 -9.03
C PHE A 110 16.22 -21.56 -9.19
N ALA A 111 15.08 -21.55 -8.51
CA ALA A 111 14.06 -22.60 -8.65
C ALA A 111 13.58 -22.74 -10.10
N HIS A 112 13.29 -21.62 -10.78
CA HIS A 112 12.93 -21.61 -12.19
C HIS A 112 14.03 -22.20 -13.08
N GLN A 113 15.30 -21.85 -12.84
CA GLN A 113 16.42 -22.36 -13.63
C GLN A 113 16.55 -23.88 -13.54
N THR A 114 16.32 -24.48 -12.37
CA THR A 114 16.39 -25.94 -12.18
C THR A 114 15.25 -26.72 -12.85
N ILE A 115 14.08 -26.10 -13.01
CA ILE A 115 12.91 -26.73 -13.67
C ILE A 115 13.06 -26.70 -15.19
N PHE A 116 13.64 -25.63 -15.74
CA PHE A 116 13.80 -25.46 -17.19
C PHE A 116 15.10 -26.07 -17.74
N SER A 117 16.06 -26.49 -16.90
CA SER A 117 17.32 -27.07 -17.37
C SER A 117 17.24 -28.55 -17.79
N TRP A 118 16.07 -29.20 -17.63
CA TRP A 118 15.83 -30.62 -17.97
C TRP A 118 14.60 -30.83 -18.87
N ALA A 119 14.11 -29.77 -19.50
CA ALA A 119 13.11 -29.79 -20.56
C ALA A 119 13.73 -29.25 -21.86
#